data_AF-N0BD27-F1
#
_entry.id   AF-N0BD27-F1
#
_cell.length_a   1.000
_cell.length_b   1.000
_cell.length_c   1.000
_cell.angle_alpha   90.00
_cell.angle_beta   90.00
_cell.angle_gamma   90.00
#
_symmetry.space_group_name_H-M   'P 1'
#
loop_
_entity.id
_entity.type
_entity.pdbx_description
1 polymer ?
#
loop_
_entity_poly.entity_id
_entity_poly.type
_entity_poly.pdbx_seq_one_letter_code
_entity_poly.pdbx_strand_id
1 'polypeptide(L)'
;MGARSNPPEAFLDAIADNVRYVVSGRFHSMCFCMRLGVPFIAVPTITHKVEALLEDASLSHKLIDLDTLKSVSGPDALHALGAWSKADEARSRDYVVEAEKAVAACFDEVAARVKVARYH
;
A
#
# COMPACT_ATOMS: atom_id res chain seq x y z
N MET A 1 27.07 -14.29 13.11
CA MET A 1 26.64 -12.96 13.59
C MET A 1 26.00 -12.25 12.41
N GLY A 2 24.70 -12.43 12.22
CA GLY A 2 23.99 -11.91 11.04
C GLY A 2 23.92 -10.38 11.11
N ALA A 3 24.26 -9.72 10.01
CA ALA A 3 24.05 -8.28 9.88
C ALA A 3 22.59 -7.98 10.20
N ARG A 4 22.32 -7.03 11.11
CA ARG A 4 20.97 -6.51 11.29
C ARG A 4 20.62 -5.82 9.98
N SER A 5 19.63 -6.33 9.24
CA SER A 5 19.06 -5.62 8.10
C SER A 5 18.56 -4.25 8.55
N ASN A 6 18.69 -3.22 7.71
CA ASN A 6 18.16 -1.91 8.05
C ASN A 6 16.63 -2.03 8.24
N PRO A 7 15.99 -1.18 9.07
CA PRO A 7 14.57 -1.35 9.40
C PRO A 7 13.61 -1.49 8.20
N PRO A 8 13.81 -0.78 7.06
CA PRO A 8 12.99 -0.98 5.87
C PRO A 8 13.25 -2.34 5.20
N GLU A 9 14.51 -2.74 5.05
CA GLU A 9 14.90 -4.04 4.49
C GLU A 9 14.34 -5.18 5.33
N ALA A 10 14.45 -5.08 6.66
CA ALA A 10 13.88 -6.04 7.61
C ALA A 10 12.36 -6.20 7.44
N PHE A 11 11.65 -5.10 7.18
CA PHE A 11 10.20 -5.13 6.94
C PHE A 11 9.87 -5.78 5.59
N LEU A 12 10.63 -5.45 4.53
CA LEU A 12 10.47 -6.01 3.19
C LEU A 12 10.78 -7.52 3.17
N ASP A 13 11.85 -7.95 3.83
CA ASP A 13 12.21 -9.36 3.98
C ASP A 13 11.10 -10.11 4.74
N ALA A 14 10.60 -9.52 5.83
CA ALA A 14 9.54 -10.12 6.65
C ALA A 14 8.23 -10.34 5.88
N ILE A 15 7.87 -9.43 4.95
CA ILE A 15 6.67 -9.57 4.13
C ILE A 15 6.89 -10.44 2.89
N ALA A 16 8.11 -10.51 2.35
CA ALA A 16 8.43 -11.32 1.19
C ALA A 16 8.46 -12.83 1.49
N ASP A 17 8.86 -13.22 2.71
CA ASP A 17 9.26 -14.62 2.95
C ASP A 17 8.14 -15.59 3.33
N ASN A 18 6.94 -15.19 3.76
CA ASN A 18 5.81 -16.11 4.04
C ASN A 18 4.50 -15.44 4.55
N VAL A 19 4.31 -14.14 4.33
CA VAL A 19 3.13 -13.44 4.85
C VAL A 19 1.93 -13.63 3.92
N ARG A 20 0.84 -14.20 4.44
CA ARG A 20 -0.42 -14.39 3.67
C ARG A 20 -1.16 -13.08 3.45
N TYR A 21 -1.12 -12.20 4.45
CA TYR A 21 -1.66 -10.85 4.40
C TYR A 21 -1.12 -10.02 5.57
N VAL A 22 -1.14 -8.71 5.41
CA VAL A 22 -0.73 -7.74 6.44
C VAL A 22 -1.97 -7.06 7.04
N VAL A 23 -1.97 -6.82 8.35
CA VAL A 23 -2.99 -5.97 9.01
C VAL A 23 -2.33 -4.68 9.48
N SER A 24 -2.78 -3.52 8.99
CA SER A 24 -2.17 -2.25 9.39
C SER A 24 -3.03 -1.03 9.10
N GLY A 25 -2.90 0.01 9.93
CA GLY A 25 -3.39 1.37 9.63
C GLY A 25 -2.30 2.33 9.14
N ARG A 26 -1.10 1.82 8.85
CA ARG A 26 0.02 2.64 8.41
C ARG A 26 -0.03 2.79 6.89
N PHE A 27 -0.07 4.03 6.41
CA PHE A 27 -0.05 4.38 4.99
C PHE A 27 1.05 3.64 4.19
N HIS A 28 2.31 3.72 4.64
CA HIS A 28 3.42 3.09 3.91
C HIS A 28 3.34 1.56 3.87
N SER A 29 2.73 0.93 4.89
CA SER A 29 2.51 -0.53 4.84
C SER A 29 1.64 -0.90 3.64
N MET A 30 0.59 -0.10 3.35
CA MET A 30 -0.28 -0.33 2.19
C MET A 30 0.49 -0.15 0.88
N CYS A 31 1.30 0.91 0.77
CA CYS A 31 2.13 1.15 -0.41
C CYS A 31 3.09 -0.01 -0.68
N PHE A 32 3.78 -0.51 0.34
CA PHE A 32 4.71 -1.63 0.20
C PHE A 32 3.98 -2.92 -0.16
N CYS A 33 2.85 -3.20 0.49
CA CYS A 33 2.03 -4.39 0.19
C CYS A 33 1.53 -4.36 -1.27
N MET A 34 1.02 -3.23 -1.75
CA MET A 34 0.59 -3.09 -3.15
C MET A 34 1.73 -3.29 -4.14
N ARG A 35 2.92 -2.77 -3.83
CA ARG A 35 4.10 -2.92 -4.69
C ARG A 35 4.66 -4.33 -4.71
N LEU A 36 4.54 -5.07 -3.62
CA LEU A 36 5.00 -6.45 -3.49
C LEU A 36 3.93 -7.49 -3.84
N GLY A 37 2.69 -7.06 -4.10
CA GLY A 37 1.57 -7.97 -4.37
C GLY A 37 1.13 -8.76 -3.14
N VAL A 38 1.34 -8.23 -1.93
CA VAL A 38 0.94 -8.87 -0.67
C VAL A 38 -0.44 -8.36 -0.27
N PRO A 39 -1.43 -9.25 -0.03
CA PRO A 39 -2.75 -8.83 0.42
C PRO A 39 -2.72 -8.13 1.79
N PHE A 40 -3.75 -7.33 2.09
CA PHE A 40 -3.84 -6.67 3.39
C PHE A 40 -5.28 -6.42 3.85
N ILE A 41 -5.39 -6.21 5.15
CA ILE A 41 -6.53 -5.60 5.85
C ILE A 41 -6.07 -4.22 6.32
N ALA A 42 -6.64 -3.17 5.74
CA ALA A 42 -6.38 -1.81 6.16
C ALA A 42 -7.33 -1.44 7.32
N VAL A 43 -6.82 -0.77 8.34
CA VAL A 43 -7.66 -0.22 9.42
C VAL A 43 -7.57 1.31 9.46
N PRO A 44 -8.69 2.01 9.69
CA PRO A 44 -8.70 3.47 9.70
C PRO A 44 -7.84 4.04 10.82
N THR A 45 -7.31 5.23 10.60
CA THR A 45 -6.51 5.97 11.60
C THR A 45 -6.97 7.42 11.71
N ILE A 46 -6.30 8.21 12.56
CA ILE A 46 -6.61 9.64 12.75
C ILE A 46 -6.49 10.41 11.43
N THR A 47 -5.57 10.03 10.55
CA THR A 47 -5.39 10.69 9.24
C THR A 47 -6.08 9.91 8.14
N HIS A 48 -6.81 10.61 7.27
CA HIS A 48 -7.53 10.05 6.10
C HIS A 48 -6.62 9.59 4.94
N LYS A 49 -5.33 9.34 5.21
CA LYS A 49 -4.35 9.01 4.16
C LYS A 49 -4.55 7.62 3.59
N VAL A 50 -4.94 6.66 4.43
CA VAL A 50 -5.17 5.28 4.00
C VAL A 50 -6.47 5.20 3.21
N GLU A 51 -7.48 5.91 3.68
CA GLU A 51 -8.80 6.07 3.07
C GLU A 51 -8.65 6.61 1.64
N ALA A 52 -7.97 7.75 1.48
CA ALA A 52 -7.74 8.37 0.18
C ALA A 52 -6.90 7.46 -0.75
N LEU A 53 -5.84 6.83 -0.23
CA LEU A 53 -5.03 5.88 -1.00
C LEU A 53 -5.86 4.73 -1.56
N LEU A 54 -6.74 4.15 -0.73
CA LEU A 54 -7.57 3.03 -1.14
C LEU A 54 -8.71 3.48 -2.06
N GLU A 55 -9.21 4.69 -1.91
CA GLU A 55 -10.16 5.27 -2.86
C GLU A 55 -9.52 5.45 -4.24
N ASP A 56 -8.34 6.05 -4.32
CA ASP A 56 -7.59 6.24 -5.58
C ASP A 56 -7.25 4.89 -6.23
N ALA A 57 -6.91 3.87 -5.43
CA ALA A 57 -6.64 2.53 -5.90
C ALA A 57 -7.90 1.68 -6.18
N SER A 58 -9.11 2.22 -5.97
CA SER A 58 -10.37 1.45 -6.06
C SER A 58 -10.42 0.21 -5.15
N LEU A 59 -9.77 0.29 -3.99
CA LEU A 59 -9.63 -0.75 -2.96
C LEU A 59 -10.29 -0.35 -1.62
N SER A 60 -11.19 0.62 -1.59
CA SER A 60 -11.84 1.10 -0.34
C SER A 60 -12.52 -0.01 0.46
N HIS A 61 -12.99 -1.09 -0.18
CA HIS A 61 -13.56 -2.26 0.50
C HIS A 61 -12.54 -3.10 1.29
N LYS A 62 -11.24 -2.80 1.18
CA LYS A 62 -10.18 -3.37 2.02
C LYS A 62 -9.92 -2.56 3.29
N LEU A 63 -10.58 -1.41 3.45
CA LEU A 63 -10.61 -0.66 4.71
C LEU A 63 -11.70 -1.26 5.61
N ILE A 64 -11.27 -1.88 6.70
CA ILE A 64 -12.14 -2.53 7.67
C ILE A 64 -12.10 -1.74 8.98
N ASP A 65 -13.26 -1.37 9.51
CA ASP A 65 -13.34 -0.72 10.80
C ASP A 65 -12.96 -1.67 11.95
N LEU A 66 -12.61 -1.09 13.10
CA LEU A 66 -12.11 -1.85 14.25
C LEU A 66 -13.16 -2.79 14.86
N ASP A 67 -14.45 -2.46 14.77
CA ASP A 67 -15.50 -3.27 15.38
C ASP A 67 -15.80 -4.49 14.52
N THR A 68 -15.83 -4.32 13.20
CA THR A 68 -15.84 -5.42 12.24
C THR A 68 -14.63 -6.32 12.46
N LEU A 69 -13.42 -5.77 12.55
CA LEU A 69 -12.20 -6.57 12.76
C LEU A 69 -12.22 -7.35 14.08
N LYS A 70 -12.73 -6.76 15.17
CA LYS A 70 -12.89 -7.46 16.46
C LYS A 70 -13.95 -8.56 16.43
N SER A 71 -14.95 -8.44 15.57
CA SER A 71 -16.02 -9.44 15.44
C SER A 71 -15.56 -10.69 14.69
N VAL A 72 -14.50 -10.57 13.88
CA VAL A 72 -13.92 -11.69 13.12
C VAL A 72 -13.28 -12.69 14.08
N SER A 73 -13.80 -13.90 14.08
CA SER A 73 -13.36 -14.98 14.97
C SER A 73 -12.73 -16.11 14.17
N GLY A 74 -11.48 -16.43 14.51
CA GLY A 74 -10.74 -17.55 13.93
C GLY A 74 -9.89 -17.19 12.70
N PRO A 75 -8.88 -18.02 12.41
CA PRO A 75 -7.89 -17.75 11.38
C PRO A 75 -8.47 -17.75 9.95
N ASP A 76 -9.46 -18.59 9.66
CA ASP A 76 -10.04 -18.70 8.31
C ASP A 76 -10.87 -17.47 7.93
N ALA A 77 -11.65 -16.94 8.88
CA ALA A 77 -12.43 -15.73 8.68
C ALA A 77 -11.52 -14.51 8.47
N LEU A 78 -10.43 -14.42 9.24
CA LEU A 78 -9.44 -13.36 9.08
C LEU A 78 -8.68 -13.48 7.75
N HIS A 79 -8.36 -14.71 7.33
CA HIS A 79 -7.76 -14.96 6.02
C HIS A 79 -8.70 -14.59 4.88
N ALA A 80 -9.98 -14.96 4.96
CA ALA A 80 -10.97 -14.59 3.95
C ALA A 80 -11.14 -13.06 3.84
N LEU A 81 -11.10 -12.36 4.97
CA LEU A 81 -11.17 -10.89 5.02
C LEU A 81 -9.94 -10.24 4.37
N GLY A 82 -8.74 -10.75 4.62
CA GLY A 82 -7.49 -10.23 4.08
C GLY A 82 -7.19 -10.66 2.64
N ALA A 83 -7.86 -11.69 2.13
CA ALA A 83 -7.60 -12.22 0.79
C ALA A 83 -7.95 -11.20 -0.30
N TRP A 84 -7.13 -11.17 -1.34
CA TRP A 84 -7.39 -10.41 -2.55
C TRP A 84 -8.05 -11.27 -3.61
N SER A 85 -9.05 -10.71 -4.27
CA SER A 85 -9.56 -11.26 -5.53
C SER A 85 -8.60 -10.92 -6.67
N LYS A 86 -8.75 -11.60 -7.82
CA LYS A 86 -8.01 -11.23 -9.05
C LYS A 86 -8.25 -9.77 -9.47
N ALA A 87 -9.43 -9.23 -9.17
CA ALA A 87 -9.75 -7.83 -9.43
C ALA A 87 -8.99 -6.90 -8.48
N ASP A 88 -8.86 -7.27 -7.19
CA ASP A 88 -8.08 -6.49 -6.22
C ASP A 88 -6.60 -6.45 -6.60
N GLU A 89 -6.04 -7.60 -7.02
CA GLU A 89 -4.66 -7.67 -7.51
C GLU A 89 -4.44 -6.79 -8.74
N ALA A 90 -5.40 -6.79 -9.69
CA ALA A 90 -5.32 -5.94 -10.88
C ALA A 90 -5.36 -4.46 -10.51
N ARG A 91 -6.32 -4.05 -9.68
CA ARG A 91 -6.44 -2.67 -9.17
C ARG A 91 -5.17 -2.20 -8.47
N SER A 92 -4.59 -3.05 -7.61
CA SER A 92 -3.31 -2.77 -6.95
C SER A 92 -2.18 -2.55 -7.95
N ARG A 93 -2.03 -3.45 -8.95
CA ARG A 93 -0.99 -3.32 -9.97
C ARG A 93 -1.18 -2.07 -10.82
N ASP A 94 -2.40 -1.81 -11.27
CA ASP A 94 -2.73 -0.65 -12.09
C ASP A 94 -2.44 0.64 -11.34
N TYR A 95 -2.85 0.74 -10.06
CA TYR A 95 -2.53 1.89 -9.22
C TYR A 95 -1.02 2.12 -9.08
N VAL A 96 -0.22 1.06 -8.85
CA VAL A 96 1.24 1.20 -8.75
C VAL A 96 1.85 1.73 -10.04
N VAL A 97 1.41 1.22 -11.20
CA VAL A 97 1.90 1.66 -12.51
C VAL A 97 1.53 3.13 -12.77
N GLU A 98 0.30 3.53 -12.48
CA GLU A 98 -0.14 4.92 -12.66
C GLU A 98 0.56 5.88 -11.68
N ALA A 99 0.77 5.45 -10.43
CA ALA A 99 1.51 6.24 -9.45
C ALA A 99 2.96 6.47 -9.89
N GLU A 100 3.65 5.46 -10.44
CA GLU A 100 5.00 5.62 -10.98
C GLU A 100 5.06 6.64 -12.12
N LYS A 101 4.09 6.57 -13.05
CA LYS A 101 3.97 7.54 -14.14
C LYS A 101 3.74 8.95 -13.62
N ALA A 102 2.82 9.12 -12.67
CA ALA A 102 2.50 10.43 -12.10
C ALA A 102 3.69 11.04 -11.35
N VAL A 103 4.45 10.23 -10.62
CA VAL A 103 5.68 10.67 -9.95
C VAL A 103 6.71 11.16 -10.97
N ALA A 104 6.96 10.39 -12.04
CA ALA A 104 7.87 10.79 -13.09
C ALA A 104 7.45 12.11 -13.76
N ALA A 105 6.17 12.23 -14.13
CA ALA A 105 5.61 13.43 -14.75
C ALA A 105 5.77 14.69 -13.86
N CYS A 106 5.58 14.55 -12.55
CA CYS A 106 5.77 15.65 -11.60
C CYS A 106 7.22 16.18 -11.62
N PHE A 107 8.22 15.29 -11.62
CA PHE A 107 9.62 15.71 -11.69
C PHE A 107 9.97 16.33 -13.04
N ASP A 108 9.43 15.81 -14.14
CA ASP A 108 9.61 16.40 -15.48
C ASP A 108 9.04 17.83 -15.56
N GLU A 109 7.87 18.07 -14.96
CA GLU A 109 7.24 19.38 -14.89
C GLU A 109 8.11 20.38 -14.11
N VAL A 110 8.62 19.98 -12.94
CA VAL A 110 9.52 20.81 -12.14
C VAL A 110 10.78 21.15 -12.92
N ALA A 111 11.39 20.17 -13.61
CA ALA A 111 12.58 20.38 -14.41
C ALA A 111 12.34 21.35 -15.59
N ALA A 112 11.17 21.25 -16.24
CA ALA A 112 10.78 22.16 -17.31
C ALA A 112 10.65 23.61 -16.81
N ARG A 113 10.00 23.82 -15.64
CA ARG A 113 9.85 25.16 -15.03
C ARG A 113 11.19 25.79 -14.65
N VAL A 114 12.15 25.00 -14.13
CA VAL A 114 13.49 25.49 -13.79
C VAL A 114 14.29 25.89 -15.03
N LYS A 115 14.15 25.17 -16.15
CA LYS A 115 14.81 25.54 -17.41
C LYS A 115 14.30 26.88 -17.93
N VAL A 116 12.98 27.07 -17.99
CA VAL A 116 12.37 28.32 -18.44
C VAL A 116 12.85 29.51 -17.61
N ALA A 117 12.89 29.37 -16.28
CA ALA A 117 13.35 30.43 -15.38
C ALA A 117 14.85 30.77 -15.48
N ARG A 118 15.66 29.95 -16.16
CA ARG A 118 17.10 30.21 -16.39
C ARG A 118 17.41 30.87 -17.72
N TYR A 119 16.45 30.92 -18.64
CA TYR A 119 16.56 31.59 -19.95
C TYR A 119 15.78 32.92 -20.01
N HIS A 120 15.23 33.36 -18.88
CA HIS A 120 14.67 34.69 -18.63
C HIS A 120 15.47 35.38 -17.53
#